data_AF-A0A6A7ZXH8-F1
#
_entry.id   AF-A0A6A7ZXH8-F1
#
_cell.length_a   1.000
_cell.length_b   1.000
_cell.length_c   1.000
_cell.angle_alpha   90.00
_cell.angle_beta   90.00
_cell.angle_gamma   90.00
#
_symmetry.space_group_name_H-M   'P 1'
#
loop_
_entity.id
_entity.type
_entity.pdbx_description
1 polymer ?
#
loop_
_entity_poly.entity_id
_entity_poly.type
_entity_poly.pdbx_seq_one_letter_code
_entity_poly.pdbx_strand_id
1 'polypeptide(L)'
;MREYERQIAITNHGPVATATLKVVRLPTSWYAVIWESPERYASFSQDRTELNGGHEHLGDDDFLDRVRIVASFTQNIDFDYAEVR
;
A
#
# COMPACT_ATOMS: atom_id res chain seq x y z
N MET A 1 -14.12 -4.66 8.05
CA MET A 1 -13.51 -4.45 6.72
C MET A 1 -13.48 -2.95 6.46
N ARG A 2 -12.33 -2.40 6.06
CA ARG A 2 -12.17 -0.99 5.70
C ARG A 2 -11.42 -0.91 4.37
N GLU A 3 -11.88 -0.06 3.47
CA GLU A 3 -11.23 0.17 2.18
C GLU A 3 -10.59 1.54 2.14
N TYR A 4 -9.46 1.65 1.47
CA TYR A 4 -8.76 2.89 1.19
C TYR A 4 -8.50 2.98 -0.29
N GLU A 5 -8.73 4.16 -0.85
CA GLU A 5 -8.34 4.50 -2.21
C GLU A 5 -7.61 5.85 -2.17
N ARG A 6 -6.39 5.88 -2.72
CA ARG A 6 -5.51 7.04 -2.70
C ARG A 6 -4.76 7.16 -4.02
N GLN A 7 -4.56 8.39 -4.47
CA GLN A 7 -3.55 8.68 -5.48
C GLN A 7 -2.17 8.64 -4.83
N ILE A 8 -1.21 8.04 -5.53
CA ILE A 8 0.18 7.94 -5.10
C ILE A 8 1.12 8.41 -6.22
N ALA A 9 2.29 8.89 -5.84
CA ALA A 9 3.38 9.23 -6.76
C ALA A 9 4.51 8.21 -6.58
N ILE A 10 4.75 7.36 -7.58
CA ILE A 10 5.85 6.38 -7.60
C ILE A 10 7.16 7.10 -7.93
N THR A 11 8.21 6.87 -7.14
CA THR A 11 9.44 7.69 -7.17
C THR A 11 10.70 6.94 -7.60
N ASN A 12 10.66 5.61 -7.71
CA ASN A 12 11.86 4.79 -7.92
C ASN A 12 11.90 3.97 -9.23
N HIS A 13 11.00 4.23 -10.19
CA HIS A 13 10.93 3.53 -11.49
C HIS A 13 11.19 4.44 -12.71
N GLY A 14 11.87 5.57 -12.52
CA GLY A 14 12.15 6.56 -13.56
C GLY A 14 11.52 7.92 -13.25
N PRO A 15 10.94 8.64 -14.24
CA PRO A 15 10.15 9.84 -13.96
C PRO A 15 9.03 9.53 -12.98
N VAL A 16 8.70 10.50 -12.12
CA VAL A 16 7.60 10.36 -11.16
C VAL A 16 6.31 10.01 -11.91
N ALA A 17 5.71 8.89 -11.57
CA ALA A 17 4.49 8.38 -12.17
C ALA A 17 3.33 8.43 -11.18
N THR A 18 2.16 8.85 -11.62
CA THR A 18 0.94 8.84 -10.78
C THR A 18 0.24 7.50 -10.92
N ALA A 19 -0.14 6.91 -9.80
CA ALA A 19 -0.88 5.65 -9.76
C ALA A 19 -1.99 5.70 -8.70
N THR A 20 -2.93 4.76 -8.80
CA THR A 20 -3.97 4.55 -7.78
C THR A 20 -3.58 3.40 -6.88
N LEU A 21 -3.56 3.64 -5.57
CA LEU A 21 -3.47 2.61 -4.54
C LEU A 21 -4.87 2.29 -4.03
N LYS A 22 -5.26 1.01 -4.09
CA LYS A 22 -6.44 0.48 -3.39
C LYS A 22 -6.00 -0.52 -2.33
N VAL A 23 -6.51 -0.39 -1.10
CA VAL A 23 -6.21 -1.28 0.02
C VAL A 23 -7.50 -1.77 0.67
N VAL A 24 -7.60 -3.08 0.92
CA VAL A 24 -8.65 -3.71 1.71
C VAL A 24 -8.06 -4.21 3.01
N ARG A 25 -8.44 -3.60 4.14
CA ARG A 25 -8.03 -3.97 5.49
C ARG A 25 -9.10 -4.87 6.13
N LEU A 26 -8.71 -6.10 6.42
CA LEU A 26 -9.46 -7.08 7.21
C LEU A 26 -8.92 -7.06 8.66
N PRO A 27 -9.54 -7.77 9.62
CA PRO A 27 -9.01 -7.82 10.99
C PRO A 27 -7.57 -8.34 11.03
N THR A 28 -7.33 -9.53 10.47
CA THR A 28 -6.05 -10.24 10.61
C THR A 28 -5.16 -10.19 9.36
N SER A 29 -5.60 -9.51 8.31
CA SER A 29 -4.87 -9.44 7.04
C SER A 29 -5.28 -8.20 6.24
N TRP A 30 -4.52 -7.92 5.19
CA TRP A 30 -4.90 -6.92 4.20
C TRP A 30 -4.33 -7.26 2.83
N TYR A 31 -4.96 -6.67 1.82
CA TYR A 31 -4.57 -6.79 0.42
C TYR A 31 -4.53 -5.41 -0.21
N ALA A 32 -3.55 -5.16 -1.08
CA ALA A 32 -3.40 -3.92 -1.80
C ALA A 32 -3.08 -4.14 -3.27
N VAL A 33 -3.49 -3.16 -4.06
CA VAL A 33 -3.24 -3.05 -5.49
C VAL A 33 -2.73 -1.65 -5.79
N ILE A 34 -1.64 -1.57 -6.54
CA ILE A 34 -1.19 -0.35 -7.20
C ILE A 34 -1.47 -0.50 -8.69
N TRP A 35 -2.15 0.49 -9.25
CA TRP A 35 -2.52 0.53 -10.66
C TRP A 35 -2.15 1.88 -11.27
N GLU A 36 -1.15 1.87 -12.16
CA GLU A 36 -0.78 3.02 -13.01
C GLU A 36 -1.43 2.91 -14.40
N SER A 37 -1.28 1.75 -15.04
CA SER A 37 -1.87 1.40 -16.34
C SER A 37 -2.18 -0.10 -16.40
N PRO A 38 -2.90 -0.61 -17.42
CA PRO A 38 -3.12 -2.06 -17.58
C PRO A 38 -1.82 -2.88 -17.59
N GLU A 39 -0.71 -2.30 -18.07
CA GLU A 39 0.60 -2.93 -18.17
C GLU A 39 1.46 -2.72 -16.90
N ARG A 40 1.08 -1.76 -16.04
CA ARG A 40 1.82 -1.38 -14.82
C ARG A 40 0.91 -1.50 -13.61
N TYR A 41 0.85 -2.75 -13.13
CA TYR A 41 0.02 -3.20 -12.03
C TYR A 41 0.87 -4.03 -11.06
N ALA A 42 0.67 -3.83 -9.76
CA ALA A 42 1.25 -4.66 -8.73
C ALA A 42 0.21 -4.96 -7.65
N SER A 43 0.21 -6.18 -7.14
CA SER A 43 -0.61 -6.55 -5.99
C SER A 43 0.21 -7.22 -4.91
N PHE A 44 -0.10 -6.92 -3.66
CA PHE A 44 0.64 -7.40 -2.51
C PHE A 44 -0.29 -7.47 -1.30
N SER A 45 0.10 -8.27 -0.33
CA SER A 45 -0.68 -8.50 0.88
C SER A 45 0.24 -8.78 2.06
N GLN A 46 -0.35 -8.76 3.25
CA GLN A 46 0.31 -9.30 4.42
C GLN A 46 -0.73 -9.90 5.36
N ASP A 47 -0.47 -11.14 5.75
CA ASP A 47 -1.22 -11.83 6.79
C ASP A 47 -0.56 -11.63 8.16
N ARG A 48 -1.35 -11.72 9.21
CA ARG A 48 -0.84 -11.82 10.58
C ARG A 48 0.00 -13.07 10.74
N THR A 49 1.21 -12.90 11.24
CA THR A 49 2.09 -13.98 11.70
C THR A 49 2.44 -13.76 13.17
N GLU A 50 3.00 -14.78 13.82
CA GLU A 50 3.53 -14.65 15.18
C GLU A 50 4.63 -13.57 15.27
N LEU A 51 5.42 -13.40 14.20
CA LEU A 51 6.55 -12.47 14.15
C LEU A 51 6.12 -11.01 13.95
N ASN A 52 5.05 -10.77 13.18
CA ASN A 52 4.66 -9.40 12.80
C ASN A 52 3.52 -8.82 13.65
N GLY A 53 2.94 -9.61 14.56
CA GLY A 53 1.89 -9.20 15.51
C GLY A 53 0.57 -8.73 14.88
N GLY A 54 0.44 -8.80 13.55
CA GLY A 54 -0.67 -8.21 12.81
C GLY A 54 -0.66 -6.67 12.82
N HIS A 55 -1.79 -6.08 12.46
CA HIS A 55 -1.94 -4.64 12.28
C HIS A 55 -3.24 -4.09 12.89
N GLU A 56 -3.91 -4.87 13.74
CA GLU A 56 -5.19 -4.51 14.36
C GLU A 56 -5.10 -3.29 15.28
N HIS A 57 -3.94 -3.12 15.94
CA HIS A 57 -3.66 -2.03 16.88
C HIS A 57 -3.29 -0.71 16.20
N LEU A 58 -3.05 -0.71 14.88
CA LEU A 58 -2.61 0.49 14.15
C LEU A 58 -3.77 1.43 13.84
N GLY A 59 -3.53 2.73 13.98
CA GLY A 59 -4.38 3.76 13.38
C GLY A 59 -4.38 3.66 11.85
N ASP A 60 -5.18 4.49 11.18
CA ASP A 60 -5.25 4.46 9.72
C ASP A 60 -3.94 4.96 9.08
N ASP A 61 -3.33 6.00 9.64
CA ASP A 61 -2.07 6.56 9.13
C ASP A 61 -0.90 5.57 9.33
N ASP A 62 -0.72 5.03 10.54
CA ASP A 62 0.31 4.01 10.82
C ASP A 62 0.12 2.76 9.95
N PHE A 63 -1.13 2.38 9.69
CA PHE A 63 -1.45 1.26 8.80
C PHE A 63 -1.07 1.57 7.35
N LEU A 64 -1.35 2.77 6.84
CA LEU A 64 -0.96 3.18 5.49
C LEU A 64 0.56 3.29 5.37
N ASP A 65 1.26 3.78 6.39
CA ASP A 65 2.73 3.74 6.42
C ASP A 65 3.27 2.31 6.30
N ARG A 66 2.65 1.36 6.99
CA ARG A 66 2.99 -0.06 6.84
C ARG A 66 2.73 -0.58 5.42
N VAL A 67 1.65 -0.17 4.77
CA VAL A 67 1.37 -0.53 3.36
C VAL A 67 2.50 -0.04 2.45
N ARG A 68 2.94 1.21 2.61
CA ARG A 68 4.08 1.79 1.86
C ARG A 68 5.37 0.98 2.09
N ILE A 69 5.68 0.60 3.32
CA ILE A 69 6.86 -0.22 3.65
C ILE A 69 6.79 -1.59 2.95
N VAL A 70 5.64 -2.26 3.00
CA VAL A 70 5.49 -3.59 2.37
C VAL A 70 5.55 -3.48 0.84
N ALA A 71 5.03 -2.41 0.24
CA ALA A 71 5.16 -2.18 -1.21
C ALA A 71 6.63 -2.06 -1.63
N SER A 72 7.42 -1.25 -0.91
CA SER A 72 8.86 -1.12 -1.14
C SER A 72 9.56 -2.47 -0.99
N PHE A 73 9.29 -3.19 0.10
CA PHE A 73 9.97 -4.46 0.38
C PHE A 73 9.59 -5.60 -0.59
N THR A 74 8.32 -5.71 -0.98
CA THR A 74 7.84 -6.87 -1.75
C THR A 74 7.75 -6.62 -3.25
N GLN A 75 7.48 -5.38 -3.66
CA GLN A 75 7.31 -5.00 -5.06
C GLN A 75 8.44 -4.09 -5.57
N ASN A 76 9.35 -3.65 -4.70
CA ASN A 76 10.34 -2.62 -5.02
C ASN A 76 9.69 -1.33 -5.53
N ILE A 77 8.52 -0.96 -4.99
CA ILE A 77 7.79 0.26 -5.36
C ILE A 77 7.84 1.23 -4.18
N ASP A 78 8.60 2.31 -4.35
CA ASP A 78 8.62 3.45 -3.43
C ASP A 78 7.64 4.50 -3.94
N PHE A 79 6.79 5.01 -3.06
CA PHE A 79 5.81 6.02 -3.41
C PHE A 79 5.47 6.95 -2.25
N ASP A 80 4.96 8.13 -2.59
CA ASP A 80 4.36 9.08 -1.65
C ASP A 80 2.85 9.14 -1.84
N TYR A 81 2.12 9.28 -0.73
CA TYR A 81 0.68 9.57 -0.78
C TYR A 81 0.47 11.01 -1.24
N ALA A 82 -0.45 11.22 -2.19
CA ALA A 82 -0.85 12.57 -2.53
C ALA A 82 -1.49 13.24 -1.30
N GLU A 83 -1.02 14.44 -0.94
CA GLU A 83 -1.65 15.23 0.12
C GLU A 83 -3.11 15.51 -0.26
N VAL A 84 -4.05 15.06 0.56
CA VAL A 84 -5.44 15.52 0.48
C VAL A 84 -5.46 16.95 1.00
N ARG A 85 -5.44 17.93 0.10
CA ARG A 85 -5.70 19.34 0.44
C ARG A 85 -7.20 19.59 0.63
#